data_AF-S4Y8G7-F1
#
_entry.id   AF-S4Y8G7-F1
#
_cell.length_a   1.000
_cell.length_b   1.000
_cell.length_c   1.000
_cell.angle_alpha   90.00
_cell.angle_beta   90.00
_cell.angle_gamma   90.00
#
_symmetry.space_group_name_H-M   'P 1'
#
loop_
_entity.id
_entity.type
_entity.pdbx_description
1 polymer ?
#
loop_
_entity_poly.entity_id
_entity_poly.type
_entity_poly.pdbx_seq_one_letter_code
_entity_poly.pdbx_strand_id
1 'polypeptide(L)'
;MMMGCVAAPDLDEQLVGEVAQPSICGTTADFQHVEQYDGTLGVTAGFVGARESPVGQIQWKSDLASRYANPGNVSGTRTCSGTLIAHNLFLTAGHCFDPDGNGWTWPRTASSTPISASQGAVEMRVNFDYQEDPSGNLRTAESFDIVSLREHRLGGLDYAVVQLARSAAASYGFTVVSTTDAAVNDMLAVIGHPSGEPKQVDAGPATSFSGDYIQYGSLDTLGGNSGSGVLHAASGKIVGVHTNGGCTSIGGANSGVRITSILEESPILRDVTQRLVVFAKGSDNAIWHKFYDGGWSSWTSLGGSLTSSPSATLTREGRLTVFAKGSDNAIWHKYYDGGWSGWTSLGGPLASAPAATVTREGRLTVFARGTDNAIWHKYYDGGWSGWTSLGGPLASAPAATVTREGRLTVFARGTDNAIWHKYYDGGWSSWISLGGATTHDPAAVVTAEGRLVVFARSSSGELVHRYYDGGWSSWISLGGAIASGPSAVVTAEGRLTVFARGADNAIWHKYYDGGWSGWISLGGAMVDQPGSAVTPEGRLVVFARGTDNAIWHKYYDGGWSSWISLGGALTSSPAGI
;
A
#
# COMPACT_ATOMS: atom_id res chain seq x y z
N MET A 1 -8.77 -52.22 -2.00
CA MET A 1 -8.84 -52.90 -3.31
C MET A 1 -9.51 -51.91 -4.25
N MET A 2 -8.72 -50.99 -4.81
CA MET A 2 -9.17 -49.97 -5.76
C MET A 2 -8.55 -50.33 -7.11
N MET A 3 -9.41 -50.44 -8.11
CA MET A 3 -9.08 -50.69 -9.51
C MET A 3 -8.34 -49.46 -10.05
N GLY A 4 -7.15 -49.67 -10.62
CA GLY A 4 -6.38 -48.62 -11.28
C GLY A 4 -6.92 -48.29 -12.68
N CYS A 5 -6.78 -47.04 -13.10
CA CYS A 5 -6.85 -46.67 -14.51
C CYS A 5 -5.47 -46.90 -15.15
N VAL A 6 -5.45 -47.75 -16.17
CA VAL A 6 -4.28 -48.15 -16.95
C VAL A 6 -4.03 -47.13 -18.06
N ALA A 7 -2.78 -46.74 -18.27
CA ALA A 7 -2.35 -45.91 -19.40
C ALA A 7 -2.49 -46.64 -20.75
N ALA A 8 -2.88 -45.93 -21.80
CA ALA A 8 -2.85 -46.44 -23.18
C ALA A 8 -1.62 -45.91 -23.95
N PRO A 9 -1.04 -46.69 -24.89
CA PRO A 9 0.26 -46.42 -25.52
C PRO A 9 0.20 -45.59 -26.82
N ASP A 10 1.35 -45.08 -27.24
CA ASP A 10 1.63 -44.29 -28.47
C ASP A 10 1.13 -44.92 -29.78
N LEU A 11 0.52 -44.11 -30.65
CA LEU A 11 0.40 -44.32 -32.11
C LEU A 11 0.35 -42.97 -32.88
N ASP A 12 0.85 -43.03 -34.12
CA ASP A 12 1.21 -42.01 -35.12
C ASP A 12 0.20 -40.87 -35.49
N GLU A 13 0.79 -39.83 -36.12
CA GLU A 13 0.18 -38.72 -36.88
C GLU A 13 -0.98 -39.12 -37.81
N GLN A 14 -2.16 -38.51 -37.64
CA GLN A 14 -2.87 -37.66 -38.63
C GLN A 14 -4.35 -37.41 -38.24
N LEU A 15 -4.73 -36.12 -38.24
CA LEU A 15 -6.07 -35.53 -38.44
C LEU A 15 -7.25 -36.12 -37.64
N VAL A 16 -7.58 -35.49 -36.49
CA VAL A 16 -8.96 -35.41 -35.99
C VAL A 16 -9.19 -34.02 -35.38
N GLY A 17 -10.30 -33.39 -35.76
CA GLY A 17 -10.66 -32.01 -35.41
C GLY A 17 -10.79 -31.74 -33.91
N GLU A 18 -10.77 -30.45 -33.58
CA GLU A 18 -10.97 -29.89 -32.24
C GLU A 18 -12.06 -30.64 -31.47
N VAL A 19 -11.65 -31.39 -30.47
CA VAL A 19 -12.55 -31.91 -29.45
C VAL A 19 -12.90 -30.71 -28.57
N ALA A 20 -14.11 -30.18 -28.74
CA ALA A 20 -14.71 -29.25 -27.80
C ALA A 20 -14.62 -29.85 -26.39
N GLN A 21 -13.88 -29.20 -25.50
CA GLN A 21 -13.80 -29.57 -24.09
C GLN A 21 -15.19 -29.37 -23.44
N PRO A 22 -15.81 -30.40 -22.83
CA PRO A 22 -17.12 -30.27 -22.21
C PRO A 22 -17.07 -29.59 -20.82
N SER A 23 -17.76 -28.44 -20.71
CA SER A 23 -18.34 -27.70 -19.56
C SER A 23 -17.66 -27.74 -18.18
N ILE A 24 -17.39 -26.60 -17.52
CA ILE A 24 -17.08 -26.59 -16.06
C ILE A 24 -17.77 -25.46 -15.27
N CYS A 25 -19.09 -25.34 -15.38
CA CYS A 25 -20.09 -24.75 -14.44
C CYS A 25 -21.41 -24.40 -15.16
N GLY A 26 -21.87 -25.17 -16.14
CA GLY A 26 -23.09 -24.86 -16.91
C GLY A 26 -23.27 -25.82 -18.08
N THR A 27 -24.17 -25.51 -19.02
CA THR A 27 -24.39 -26.34 -20.23
C THR A 27 -23.44 -26.01 -21.39
N THR A 28 -22.65 -24.95 -21.26
CA THR A 28 -21.73 -24.43 -22.28
C THR A 28 -20.49 -23.91 -21.59
N ALA A 29 -19.31 -24.23 -22.12
CA ALA A 29 -18.08 -23.54 -21.74
C ALA A 29 -18.07 -22.17 -22.44
N ASP A 30 -17.91 -21.12 -21.67
CA ASP A 30 -18.20 -19.76 -22.11
C ASP A 30 -17.09 -18.75 -21.79
N PHE A 31 -15.90 -19.21 -21.38
CA PHE A 31 -14.70 -18.38 -21.32
C PHE A 31 -14.46 -17.62 -22.62
N GLN A 32 -14.08 -16.36 -22.49
CA GLN A 32 -13.70 -15.53 -23.62
C GLN A 32 -12.35 -14.87 -23.37
N HIS A 33 -11.58 -14.69 -24.44
CA HIS A 33 -10.37 -13.87 -24.37
C HIS A 33 -10.74 -12.45 -23.97
N VAL A 34 -10.01 -11.91 -22.99
CA VAL A 34 -10.29 -10.63 -22.32
C VAL A 34 -10.49 -9.43 -23.26
N GLU A 35 -9.78 -9.39 -24.40
CA GLU A 35 -9.89 -8.31 -25.39
C GLU A 35 -10.92 -8.58 -26.51
N GLN A 36 -11.40 -9.81 -26.60
CA GLN A 36 -12.48 -10.22 -27.51
C GLN A 36 -13.80 -10.35 -26.75
N TYR A 37 -13.80 -10.09 -25.45
CA TYR A 37 -14.93 -10.29 -24.56
C TYR A 37 -16.12 -9.41 -24.96
N ASP A 38 -17.25 -10.05 -25.25
CA ASP A 38 -18.45 -9.40 -25.75
C ASP A 38 -19.37 -8.83 -24.66
N GLY A 39 -19.07 -9.10 -23.38
CA GLY A 39 -19.84 -8.60 -22.24
C GLY A 39 -21.07 -9.44 -21.86
N THR A 40 -21.17 -10.69 -22.33
CA THR A 40 -22.38 -11.52 -22.15
C THR A 40 -22.38 -12.39 -20.89
N LEU A 41 -21.25 -12.57 -20.22
CA LEU A 41 -21.08 -13.49 -19.06
C LEU A 41 -21.45 -12.86 -17.69
N GLY A 42 -22.23 -11.77 -17.68
CA GLY A 42 -22.70 -11.13 -16.45
C GLY A 42 -21.87 -9.95 -15.93
N VAL A 43 -20.67 -9.73 -16.47
CA VAL A 43 -19.91 -8.47 -16.29
C VAL A 43 -19.74 -7.77 -17.64
N THR A 44 -19.50 -6.45 -17.62
CA THR A 44 -19.38 -5.68 -18.88
C THR A 44 -17.97 -5.80 -19.48
N ALA A 45 -17.83 -5.58 -20.79
CA ALA A 45 -16.51 -5.47 -21.41
C ALA A 45 -15.65 -4.34 -20.80
N GLY A 46 -16.28 -3.22 -20.44
CA GLY A 46 -15.62 -2.15 -19.70
C GLY A 46 -15.22 -2.54 -18.27
N PHE A 47 -15.93 -3.50 -17.65
CA PHE A 47 -15.48 -4.09 -16.41
C PHE A 47 -14.15 -4.82 -16.63
N VAL A 48 -14.12 -5.77 -17.57
CA VAL A 48 -12.95 -6.60 -17.86
C VAL A 48 -11.75 -5.76 -18.29
N GLY A 49 -11.92 -4.86 -19.25
CA GLY A 49 -10.85 -3.99 -19.77
C GLY A 49 -10.18 -3.12 -18.70
N ALA A 50 -10.88 -2.79 -17.61
CA ALA A 50 -10.31 -2.03 -16.50
C ALA A 50 -9.68 -2.89 -15.40
N ARG A 51 -9.80 -4.23 -15.45
CA ARG A 51 -9.31 -5.15 -14.39
C ARG A 51 -8.41 -6.27 -14.91
N GLU A 52 -8.29 -6.44 -16.22
CA GLU A 52 -7.45 -7.50 -16.78
C GLU A 52 -5.94 -7.21 -16.67
N SER A 53 -5.53 -5.94 -16.71
CA SER A 53 -4.11 -5.54 -16.77
C SER A 53 -3.27 -6.05 -15.58
N PRO A 54 -3.75 -6.02 -14.32
CA PRO A 54 -3.04 -6.58 -13.17
C PRO A 54 -2.97 -8.12 -13.10
N VAL A 55 -3.61 -8.86 -14.01
CA VAL A 55 -3.66 -10.33 -13.97
C VAL A 55 -2.48 -10.90 -14.72
N GLY A 56 -1.79 -11.85 -14.08
CA GLY A 56 -0.57 -12.46 -14.62
C GLY A 56 -0.58 -13.98 -14.57
N GLN A 57 0.28 -14.56 -15.39
CA GLN A 57 0.47 -15.99 -15.57
C GLN A 57 1.77 -16.45 -14.90
N ILE A 58 1.72 -17.45 -14.02
CA ILE A 58 2.91 -18.00 -13.33
C ILE A 58 3.54 -19.12 -14.15
N GLN A 59 4.81 -18.94 -14.51
CA GLN A 59 5.56 -19.88 -15.33
C GLN A 59 6.89 -20.25 -14.67
N TRP A 60 7.25 -21.54 -14.73
CA TRP A 60 8.60 -21.99 -14.39
C TRP A 60 9.63 -21.50 -15.41
N LYS A 61 10.84 -21.19 -14.95
CA LYS A 61 11.96 -20.90 -15.85
C LYS A 61 12.25 -22.10 -16.76
N SER A 62 12.70 -21.84 -17.98
CA SER A 62 12.90 -22.87 -19.00
C SER A 62 14.28 -23.53 -18.94
N ASP A 63 15.20 -22.97 -18.15
CA ASP A 63 16.60 -23.38 -18.03
C ASP A 63 16.87 -24.23 -16.77
N LEU A 64 15.85 -24.87 -16.18
CA LEU A 64 16.04 -25.65 -14.94
C LEU A 64 17.05 -26.79 -15.10
N ALA A 65 17.14 -27.38 -16.29
CA ALA A 65 18.10 -28.44 -16.59
C ALA A 65 19.57 -28.01 -16.53
N SER A 66 19.87 -26.71 -16.64
CA SER A 66 21.22 -26.18 -16.42
C SER A 66 21.50 -25.81 -14.97
N ARG A 67 20.45 -25.68 -14.15
CA ARG A 67 20.51 -25.24 -12.75
C ARG A 67 20.48 -26.41 -11.75
N TYR A 68 19.77 -27.48 -12.10
CA TYR A 68 19.53 -28.62 -11.22
C TYR A 68 19.94 -29.92 -11.91
N ALA A 69 20.63 -30.79 -11.18
CA ALA A 69 20.93 -32.15 -11.63
C ALA A 69 19.65 -32.98 -11.83
N ASN A 70 18.60 -32.68 -11.06
CA ASN A 70 17.29 -33.31 -11.12
C ASN A 70 16.22 -32.23 -11.34
N PRO A 71 16.03 -31.72 -12.57
CA PRO A 71 15.17 -30.55 -12.83
C PRO A 71 13.67 -30.85 -12.79
N GLY A 72 13.27 -32.11 -12.71
CA GLY A 72 11.86 -32.50 -12.79
C GLY A 72 11.28 -32.35 -14.20
N ASN A 73 9.96 -32.17 -14.32
CA ASN A 73 9.25 -32.03 -15.60
C ASN A 73 8.53 -30.67 -15.76
N VAL A 74 8.81 -29.72 -14.88
CA VAL A 74 8.12 -28.42 -14.82
C VAL A 74 8.76 -27.33 -15.69
N SER A 75 9.90 -27.60 -16.33
CA SER A 75 10.67 -26.58 -17.05
C SER A 75 9.84 -25.85 -18.12
N GLY A 76 9.74 -24.53 -18.03
CA GLY A 76 8.99 -23.69 -18.97
C GLY A 76 7.46 -23.80 -18.88
N THR A 77 6.93 -24.59 -17.96
CA THR A 77 5.49 -24.88 -17.86
C THR A 77 4.73 -23.73 -17.24
N ARG A 78 3.50 -23.54 -17.72
CA ARG A 78 2.55 -22.52 -17.26
C ARG A 78 1.56 -23.18 -16.30
N THR A 79 1.59 -22.81 -15.03
CA THR A 79 0.96 -23.64 -13.98
C THR A 79 -0.18 -22.96 -13.23
N CYS A 80 -0.11 -21.64 -13.05
CA CYS A 80 -1.05 -20.89 -12.23
C CYS A 80 -1.28 -19.47 -12.77
N SER A 81 -2.24 -18.79 -12.16
CA SER A 81 -2.58 -17.40 -12.38
C SER A 81 -2.42 -16.61 -11.08
N GLY A 82 -2.60 -15.30 -11.17
CA GLY A 82 -2.76 -14.47 -9.98
C GLY A 82 -3.00 -13.02 -10.33
N THR A 83 -2.99 -12.18 -9.31
CA THR A 83 -3.31 -10.77 -9.47
C THR A 83 -2.31 -9.92 -8.71
N LEU A 84 -1.81 -8.88 -9.35
CA LEU A 84 -1.00 -7.87 -8.70
C LEU A 84 -1.87 -7.08 -7.72
N ILE A 85 -1.50 -7.07 -6.44
CA ILE A 85 -2.24 -6.43 -5.33
C ILE A 85 -1.52 -5.20 -4.75
N ALA A 86 -0.26 -5.00 -5.13
CA ALA A 86 0.54 -3.81 -4.88
C ALA A 86 1.71 -3.75 -5.87
N HIS A 87 2.59 -2.73 -5.82
CA HIS A 87 3.67 -2.50 -6.77
C HIS A 87 4.37 -3.74 -7.34
N ASN A 88 4.87 -4.57 -6.43
CA ASN A 88 5.57 -5.80 -6.75
C ASN A 88 5.06 -6.99 -5.93
N LEU A 89 3.86 -6.91 -5.36
CA LEU A 89 3.25 -8.00 -4.60
C LEU A 89 2.13 -8.63 -5.42
N PHE A 90 2.25 -9.94 -5.62
CA PHE A 90 1.36 -10.71 -6.46
C PHE A 90 0.69 -11.81 -5.63
N LEU A 91 -0.63 -11.77 -5.58
CA LEU A 91 -1.48 -12.71 -4.85
C LEU A 91 -1.83 -13.89 -5.76
N THR A 92 -1.70 -15.10 -5.25
CA THR A 92 -1.98 -16.35 -5.97
C THR A 92 -2.35 -17.48 -4.99
N ALA A 93 -2.55 -18.70 -5.49
CA ALA A 93 -2.89 -19.86 -4.69
C ALA A 93 -1.64 -20.47 -4.03
N GLY A 94 -1.81 -21.03 -2.83
CA GLY A 94 -0.72 -21.65 -2.08
C GLY A 94 -0.16 -22.88 -2.79
N HIS A 95 -1.04 -23.75 -3.27
CA HIS A 95 -0.66 -25.01 -3.93
C HIS A 95 0.17 -24.85 -5.20
N CYS A 96 0.24 -23.65 -5.78
CA CYS A 96 1.17 -23.35 -6.87
C CYS A 96 2.64 -23.53 -6.47
N PHE A 97 2.94 -23.58 -5.17
CA PHE A 97 4.29 -23.73 -4.62
C PHE A 97 4.46 -24.99 -3.76
N ASP A 98 3.45 -25.87 -3.69
CA ASP A 98 3.54 -27.10 -2.90
C ASP A 98 4.24 -28.22 -3.67
N PRO A 99 5.38 -28.75 -3.17
CA PRO A 99 6.08 -29.82 -3.85
C PRO A 99 5.20 -31.09 -3.99
N ASP A 100 5.16 -31.60 -5.22
CA ASP A 100 4.60 -32.88 -5.67
C ASP A 100 3.04 -32.98 -5.67
N GLY A 101 2.43 -32.71 -6.84
CA GLY A 101 0.99 -32.87 -7.12
C GLY A 101 0.63 -32.80 -8.62
N ASN A 102 -0.48 -33.43 -9.02
CA ASN A 102 -1.10 -33.36 -10.37
C ASN A 102 -0.20 -33.71 -11.59
N GLY A 103 0.72 -34.68 -11.45
CA GLY A 103 1.58 -35.12 -12.57
C GLY A 103 2.83 -34.29 -12.81
N TRP A 104 3.04 -33.24 -12.00
CA TRP A 104 4.26 -32.43 -12.00
C TRP A 104 5.31 -33.01 -11.04
N THR A 105 6.53 -33.16 -11.53
CA THR A 105 7.72 -33.53 -10.77
C THR A 105 8.51 -32.26 -10.49
N TRP A 106 8.56 -31.86 -9.21
CA TRP A 106 9.32 -30.69 -8.78
C TRP A 106 10.84 -30.87 -8.98
N PRO A 107 11.60 -29.76 -9.15
CA PRO A 107 13.05 -29.81 -9.14
C PRO A 107 13.58 -30.30 -7.79
N ARG A 108 14.69 -31.02 -7.83
CA ARG A 108 15.30 -31.67 -6.67
C ARG A 108 16.78 -31.31 -6.55
N THR A 109 17.29 -31.32 -5.33
CA THR A 109 18.71 -31.20 -5.03
C THR A 109 19.51 -32.38 -5.62
N ALA A 110 20.84 -32.30 -5.56
CA ALA A 110 21.71 -33.42 -5.95
C ALA A 110 21.45 -34.70 -5.13
N SER A 111 20.92 -34.58 -3.91
CA SER A 111 20.49 -35.70 -3.05
C SER A 111 19.03 -36.13 -3.31
N SER A 112 18.44 -35.73 -4.43
CA SER A 112 17.07 -36.07 -4.85
C SER A 112 15.94 -35.59 -3.90
N THR A 113 16.24 -34.63 -3.03
CA THR A 113 15.25 -33.99 -2.15
C THR A 113 14.54 -32.86 -2.90
N PRO A 114 13.20 -32.73 -2.88
CA PRO A 114 12.52 -31.59 -3.49
C PRO A 114 13.07 -30.28 -2.94
N ILE A 115 13.25 -29.30 -3.82
CA ILE A 115 13.54 -27.94 -3.36
C ILE A 115 12.34 -27.38 -2.59
N SER A 116 12.59 -26.55 -1.60
CA SER A 116 11.52 -25.92 -0.81
C SER A 116 10.63 -25.02 -1.66
N ALA A 117 9.40 -24.74 -1.19
CA ALA A 117 8.48 -23.81 -1.84
C ALA A 117 9.13 -22.44 -2.15
N SER A 118 9.89 -21.89 -1.19
CA SER A 118 10.61 -20.62 -1.37
C SER A 118 11.72 -20.70 -2.43
N GLN A 119 12.42 -21.84 -2.52
CA GLN A 119 13.40 -22.06 -3.59
C GLN A 119 12.72 -22.26 -4.95
N GLY A 120 11.60 -22.99 -4.99
CA GLY A 120 10.81 -23.16 -6.22
C GLY A 120 10.25 -21.84 -6.73
N ALA A 121 9.75 -20.98 -5.84
CA ALA A 121 9.20 -19.68 -6.19
C ALA A 121 10.22 -18.81 -6.95
N VAL A 122 11.50 -18.79 -6.57
CA VAL A 122 12.53 -17.99 -7.27
C VAL A 122 12.96 -18.58 -8.62
N GLU A 123 12.54 -19.80 -8.91
CA GLU A 123 12.69 -20.46 -10.22
C GLU A 123 11.46 -20.26 -11.12
N MET A 124 10.53 -19.40 -10.71
CA MET A 124 9.36 -19.00 -11.48
C MET A 124 9.40 -17.51 -11.86
N ARG A 125 8.51 -17.13 -12.76
CA ARG A 125 8.26 -15.75 -13.20
C ARG A 125 6.75 -15.53 -13.35
N VAL A 126 6.33 -14.26 -13.29
CA VAL A 126 4.99 -13.83 -13.67
C VAL A 126 5.06 -13.16 -15.04
N ASN A 127 4.17 -13.55 -15.94
CA ASN A 127 4.02 -12.99 -17.28
C ASN A 127 2.75 -12.15 -17.35
N PHE A 128 2.89 -10.84 -17.57
CA PHE A 128 1.79 -9.92 -17.87
C PHE A 128 1.63 -9.78 -19.38
N ASP A 129 0.46 -9.31 -19.84
CA ASP A 129 0.07 -9.24 -21.27
C ASP A 129 0.17 -10.57 -22.03
N TYR A 130 0.20 -11.71 -21.35
CA TYR A 130 0.04 -13.01 -22.00
C TYR A 130 -1.43 -13.23 -22.38
N GLN A 131 -1.88 -12.55 -23.44
CA GLN A 131 -3.27 -12.50 -23.89
C GLN A 131 -3.35 -12.29 -25.40
N GLU A 132 -4.51 -12.59 -25.98
CA GLU A 132 -4.78 -12.28 -27.38
C GLU A 132 -5.26 -10.84 -27.54
N ASP A 133 -4.82 -10.21 -28.63
CA ASP A 133 -5.33 -8.91 -29.06
C ASP A 133 -6.76 -9.04 -29.66
N PRO A 134 -7.43 -7.93 -30.04
CA PRO A 134 -8.79 -7.98 -30.56
C PRO A 134 -8.90 -8.70 -31.93
N SER A 135 -7.78 -9.02 -32.56
CA SER A 135 -7.70 -9.76 -33.82
C SER A 135 -7.35 -11.24 -33.63
N GLY A 136 -7.18 -11.71 -32.38
CA GLY A 136 -6.81 -13.09 -32.07
C GLY A 136 -5.32 -13.38 -32.11
N ASN A 137 -4.46 -12.36 -32.20
CA ASN A 137 -3.01 -12.58 -32.17
C ASN A 137 -2.48 -12.50 -30.75
N LEU A 138 -1.61 -13.44 -30.39
CA LEU A 138 -0.93 -13.43 -29.09
C LEU A 138 -0.03 -12.19 -28.95
N ARG A 139 -0.20 -11.44 -27.87
CA ARG A 139 0.67 -10.32 -27.49
C ARG A 139 2.02 -10.80 -26.96
N THR A 140 3.02 -9.93 -27.05
CA THR A 140 4.31 -10.14 -26.40
C THR A 140 4.17 -9.95 -24.90
N ALA A 141 4.26 -11.04 -24.14
CA ALA A 141 4.22 -10.99 -22.69
C ALA A 141 5.47 -10.35 -22.09
N GLU A 142 5.29 -9.56 -21.04
CA GLU A 142 6.40 -9.03 -20.23
C GLU A 142 6.61 -9.91 -18.98
N SER A 143 7.81 -10.46 -18.83
CA SER A 143 8.16 -11.34 -17.70
C SER A 143 8.77 -10.57 -16.52
N PHE A 144 8.39 -10.97 -15.32
CA PHE A 144 8.91 -10.47 -14.05
C PHE A 144 9.30 -11.66 -13.17
N ASP A 145 10.59 -11.77 -12.86
CA ASP A 145 11.10 -12.82 -11.96
C ASP A 145 10.50 -12.68 -10.56
N ILE A 146 10.12 -13.81 -9.97
CA ILE A 146 9.78 -13.88 -8.55
C ILE A 146 11.09 -13.93 -7.75
N VAL A 147 11.23 -13.05 -6.77
CA VAL A 147 12.44 -12.96 -5.93
C VAL A 147 12.23 -13.45 -4.50
N SER A 148 10.97 -13.58 -4.06
CA SER A 148 10.65 -14.08 -2.73
C SER A 148 9.22 -14.61 -2.66
N LEU A 149 9.04 -15.73 -1.96
CA LEU A 149 7.73 -16.19 -1.47
C LEU A 149 7.52 -15.57 -0.09
N ARG A 150 6.67 -14.55 -0.01
CA ARG A 150 6.50 -13.69 1.16
C ARG A 150 5.54 -14.27 2.19
N GLU A 151 4.46 -14.87 1.71
CA GLU A 151 3.50 -15.61 2.52
C GLU A 151 3.09 -16.88 1.77
N HIS A 152 2.94 -17.98 2.50
CA HIS A 152 2.58 -19.28 1.93
C HIS A 152 1.84 -20.09 2.98
N ARG A 153 0.57 -20.43 2.68
CA ARG A 153 -0.28 -21.25 3.54
C ARG A 153 -0.37 -20.81 5.00
N LEU A 154 -0.37 -19.50 5.26
CA LEU A 154 -0.62 -19.00 6.62
C LEU A 154 -2.04 -19.40 7.06
N GLY A 155 -2.19 -19.75 8.33
CA GLY A 155 -3.43 -20.34 8.86
C GLY A 155 -3.85 -21.67 8.21
N GLY A 156 -3.01 -22.28 7.37
CA GLY A 156 -3.38 -23.45 6.56
C GLY A 156 -4.22 -23.13 5.32
N LEU A 157 -4.46 -21.86 5.02
CA LEU A 157 -5.29 -21.41 3.90
C LEU A 157 -4.56 -21.59 2.56
N ASP A 158 -5.29 -21.88 1.47
CA ASP A 158 -4.68 -22.09 0.15
C ASP A 158 -4.39 -20.79 -0.62
N TYR A 159 -3.53 -19.93 -0.05
CA TYR A 159 -3.07 -18.72 -0.72
C TYR A 159 -1.55 -18.55 -0.56
N ALA A 160 -0.98 -17.71 -1.43
CA ALA A 160 0.39 -17.26 -1.36
C ALA A 160 0.53 -15.81 -1.85
N VAL A 161 1.54 -15.12 -1.32
CA VAL A 161 1.97 -13.82 -1.83
C VAL A 161 3.43 -13.92 -2.24
N VAL A 162 3.73 -13.54 -3.48
CA VAL A 162 5.10 -13.47 -3.99
C VAL A 162 5.52 -12.03 -4.26
N GLN A 163 6.81 -11.77 -4.14
CA GLN A 163 7.44 -10.50 -4.49
C GLN A 163 8.13 -10.61 -5.85
N LEU A 164 7.87 -9.65 -6.73
CA LEU A 164 8.50 -9.52 -8.04
C LEU A 164 9.79 -8.71 -7.96
N ALA A 165 10.74 -9.00 -8.86
CA ALA A 165 12.07 -8.36 -8.92
C ALA A 165 12.04 -6.84 -9.10
N ARG A 166 10.97 -6.33 -9.72
CA ARG A 166 10.69 -4.92 -9.93
C ARG A 166 9.19 -4.68 -9.88
N SER A 167 8.78 -3.44 -9.71
CA SER A 167 7.36 -3.07 -9.77
C SER A 167 6.80 -3.33 -11.17
N ALA A 168 5.64 -3.99 -11.19
CA ALA A 168 4.80 -4.14 -12.38
C ALA A 168 3.65 -3.12 -12.38
N ALA A 169 3.31 -2.54 -11.23
CA ALA A 169 2.11 -1.69 -11.11
C ALA A 169 2.18 -0.37 -11.89
N ALA A 170 3.37 0.14 -12.19
CA ALA A 170 3.48 1.33 -13.03
C ALA A 170 2.96 1.09 -14.46
N SER A 171 3.15 -0.13 -14.99
CA SER A 171 2.66 -0.53 -16.31
C SER A 171 1.26 -1.13 -16.25
N TYR A 172 0.99 -1.95 -15.22
CA TYR A 172 -0.17 -2.84 -15.17
C TYR A 172 -1.24 -2.43 -14.16
N GLY A 173 -0.98 -1.42 -13.33
CA GLY A 173 -1.79 -1.13 -12.15
C GLY A 173 -1.80 -2.31 -11.16
N PHE A 174 -2.68 -2.25 -10.17
CA PHE A 174 -2.94 -3.37 -9.27
C PHE A 174 -4.42 -3.39 -8.89
N THR A 175 -4.91 -4.55 -8.45
CA THR A 175 -6.30 -4.71 -8.02
C THR A 175 -6.41 -4.59 -6.51
N VAL A 176 -7.37 -3.79 -6.05
CA VAL A 176 -7.61 -3.56 -4.63
C VAL A 176 -8.19 -4.80 -3.98
N VAL A 177 -7.63 -5.18 -2.84
CA VAL A 177 -8.17 -6.23 -1.98
C VAL A 177 -9.36 -5.69 -1.19
N SER A 178 -10.46 -6.44 -1.17
CA SER A 178 -11.63 -6.11 -0.35
C SER A 178 -11.37 -6.42 1.12
N THR A 179 -11.96 -5.64 2.03
CA THR A 179 -11.94 -5.91 3.48
C THR A 179 -13.12 -6.74 3.95
N THR A 180 -14.03 -7.08 3.04
CA THR A 180 -15.23 -7.87 3.29
C THR A 180 -15.43 -8.86 2.15
N ASP A 181 -16.05 -10.00 2.43
CA ASP A 181 -16.44 -10.93 1.38
C ASP A 181 -17.59 -10.37 0.54
N ALA A 182 -17.83 -11.01 -0.59
CA ALA A 182 -19.07 -10.86 -1.33
C ALA A 182 -20.26 -11.48 -0.57
N ALA A 183 -21.47 -11.07 -0.89
CA ALA A 183 -22.69 -11.73 -0.46
C ALA A 183 -23.08 -12.87 -1.43
N VAL A 184 -23.88 -13.82 -0.95
CA VAL A 184 -24.52 -14.80 -1.85
C VAL A 184 -25.39 -14.06 -2.86
N ASN A 185 -25.32 -14.48 -4.12
CA ASN A 185 -25.88 -13.88 -5.33
C ASN A 185 -25.15 -12.64 -5.86
N ASP A 186 -24.11 -12.14 -5.20
CA ASP A 186 -23.27 -11.12 -5.82
C ASP A 186 -22.61 -11.71 -7.07
N MET A 187 -22.57 -10.91 -8.14
CA MET A 187 -21.89 -11.29 -9.38
C MET A 187 -20.38 -11.22 -9.18
N LEU A 188 -19.70 -12.31 -9.51
CA LEU A 188 -18.25 -12.45 -9.42
C LEU A 188 -17.65 -12.67 -10.82
N ALA A 189 -16.39 -12.32 -10.99
CA ALA A 189 -15.62 -12.61 -12.20
C ALA A 189 -14.25 -13.19 -11.82
N VAL A 190 -13.77 -14.13 -12.63
CA VAL A 190 -12.39 -14.63 -12.58
C VAL A 190 -11.75 -14.33 -13.92
N ILE A 191 -10.67 -13.55 -13.88
CA ILE A 191 -9.78 -13.36 -15.01
C ILE A 191 -8.52 -14.16 -14.72
N GLY A 192 -8.09 -15.00 -15.66
CA GLY A 192 -7.00 -15.92 -15.42
C GLY A 192 -6.46 -16.56 -16.70
N HIS A 193 -5.66 -17.60 -16.51
CA HIS A 193 -4.99 -18.36 -17.56
C HIS A 193 -5.41 -19.83 -17.49
N PRO A 194 -6.66 -20.16 -17.87
CA PRO A 194 -7.12 -21.55 -17.96
C PRO A 194 -6.18 -22.38 -18.81
N SER A 195 -5.82 -23.58 -18.34
CA SER A 195 -4.85 -24.50 -18.94
C SER A 195 -3.46 -23.89 -19.20
N GLY A 196 -3.15 -22.73 -18.62
CA GLY A 196 -1.96 -21.96 -18.94
C GLY A 196 -2.02 -21.23 -20.29
N GLU A 197 -3.21 -21.11 -20.89
CA GLU A 197 -3.48 -20.41 -22.16
C GLU A 197 -3.55 -18.88 -21.99
N PRO A 198 -3.62 -18.12 -23.10
CA PRO A 198 -3.75 -16.66 -23.05
C PRO A 198 -4.95 -16.22 -22.21
N LYS A 199 -4.84 -15.05 -21.58
CA LYS A 199 -5.77 -14.55 -20.58
C LYS A 199 -7.23 -14.62 -21.05
N GLN A 200 -8.08 -15.20 -20.20
CA GLN A 200 -9.51 -15.33 -20.42
C GLN A 200 -10.28 -14.88 -19.19
N VAL A 201 -11.57 -14.62 -19.38
CA VAL A 201 -12.51 -14.23 -18.32
C VAL A 201 -13.72 -15.14 -18.34
N ASP A 202 -14.24 -15.40 -17.14
CA ASP A 202 -15.59 -15.85 -16.94
C ASP A 202 -16.20 -15.25 -15.67
N ALA A 203 -17.52 -15.29 -15.53
CA ALA A 203 -18.25 -14.66 -14.46
C ALA A 203 -19.56 -15.37 -14.10
N GLY A 204 -19.90 -15.32 -12.82
CA GLY A 204 -21.09 -15.99 -12.29
C GLY A 204 -21.33 -15.63 -10.83
N PRO A 205 -22.53 -15.94 -10.29
CA PRO A 205 -22.90 -15.55 -8.94
C PRO A 205 -22.17 -16.36 -7.87
N ALA A 206 -21.86 -15.70 -6.76
CA ALA A 206 -21.56 -16.38 -5.50
C ALA A 206 -22.78 -17.22 -5.06
N THR A 207 -22.58 -18.50 -4.75
CA THR A 207 -23.67 -19.43 -4.43
C THR A 207 -23.77 -19.77 -2.95
N SER A 208 -22.63 -19.93 -2.28
CA SER A 208 -22.57 -20.33 -0.87
C SER A 208 -21.20 -20.10 -0.24
N PHE A 209 -21.13 -20.29 1.07
CA PHE A 209 -19.88 -20.34 1.84
C PHE A 209 -19.73 -21.71 2.49
N SER A 210 -18.49 -22.19 2.57
CA SER A 210 -18.13 -23.40 3.29
C SER A 210 -16.83 -23.17 4.04
N GLY A 211 -16.93 -22.81 5.33
CA GLY A 211 -15.77 -22.42 6.14
C GLY A 211 -15.04 -21.23 5.53
N ASP A 212 -13.75 -21.42 5.24
CA ASP A 212 -12.87 -20.41 4.63
C ASP A 212 -13.05 -20.23 3.13
N TYR A 213 -14.01 -20.92 2.52
CA TYR A 213 -14.21 -20.90 1.08
C TYR A 213 -15.52 -20.20 0.68
N ILE A 214 -15.44 -19.38 -0.36
CA ILE A 214 -16.57 -18.89 -1.13
C ILE A 214 -16.76 -19.79 -2.36
N GLN A 215 -18.00 -20.17 -2.62
CA GLN A 215 -18.40 -20.99 -3.77
C GLN A 215 -19.16 -20.14 -4.78
N TYR A 216 -19.00 -20.45 -6.06
CA TYR A 216 -19.67 -19.79 -7.17
C TYR A 216 -20.04 -20.79 -8.26
N GLY A 217 -21.12 -20.49 -8.96
CA GLY A 217 -21.66 -21.27 -10.07
C GLY A 217 -21.70 -20.43 -11.35
N SER A 218 -21.90 -21.09 -12.50
CA SER A 218 -21.88 -20.45 -13.83
C SER A 218 -20.61 -19.67 -14.16
N LEU A 219 -19.54 -19.95 -13.44
CA LEU A 219 -18.23 -19.35 -13.61
C LEU A 219 -17.27 -20.52 -13.78
N ASP A 220 -16.95 -20.83 -15.03
CA ASP A 220 -16.08 -21.90 -15.43
C ASP A 220 -14.64 -21.62 -15.00
N THR A 221 -13.91 -22.68 -14.63
CA THR A 221 -12.46 -22.61 -14.39
C THR A 221 -11.78 -23.90 -14.88
N LEU A 222 -10.57 -23.77 -15.40
CA LEU A 222 -9.67 -24.90 -15.73
C LEU A 222 -8.39 -24.82 -14.90
N GLY A 223 -7.68 -25.94 -14.77
CA GLY A 223 -6.35 -25.97 -14.14
C GLY A 223 -5.45 -24.89 -14.76
N GLY A 224 -4.71 -24.13 -13.97
CA GLY A 224 -4.05 -22.89 -14.44
C GLY A 224 -4.75 -21.61 -13.98
N ASN A 225 -6.08 -21.62 -13.72
CA ASN A 225 -6.75 -20.50 -13.05
C ASN A 225 -6.42 -20.36 -11.57
N SER A 226 -5.88 -21.42 -10.95
CA SER A 226 -5.47 -21.40 -9.56
C SER A 226 -4.66 -20.14 -9.25
N GLY A 227 -5.13 -19.38 -8.28
CA GLY A 227 -4.55 -18.14 -7.82
C GLY A 227 -5.17 -16.87 -8.38
N SER A 228 -6.00 -16.93 -9.43
CA SER A 228 -6.72 -15.76 -9.91
C SER A 228 -7.56 -15.10 -8.81
N GLY A 229 -7.53 -13.77 -8.76
CA GLY A 229 -8.41 -13.02 -7.88
C GLY A 229 -9.88 -13.24 -8.28
N VAL A 230 -10.72 -13.55 -7.30
CA VAL A 230 -12.17 -13.58 -7.45
C VAL A 230 -12.67 -12.13 -7.30
N LEU A 231 -13.09 -11.52 -8.40
CA LEU A 231 -13.43 -10.10 -8.47
C LEU A 231 -14.93 -9.89 -8.23
N HIS A 232 -15.28 -8.98 -7.34
CA HIS A 232 -16.66 -8.58 -7.14
C HIS A 232 -17.10 -7.56 -8.20
N ALA A 233 -18.14 -7.86 -8.98
CA ALA A 233 -18.53 -7.06 -10.15
C ALA A 233 -18.85 -5.59 -9.81
N ALA A 234 -19.53 -5.35 -8.68
CA ALA A 234 -19.97 -4.00 -8.33
C ALA A 234 -18.82 -3.11 -7.81
N SER A 235 -17.84 -3.69 -7.09
CA SER A 235 -16.72 -2.93 -6.52
C SER A 235 -15.43 -3.01 -7.34
N GLY A 236 -15.28 -4.04 -8.18
CA GLY A 236 -14.03 -4.39 -8.86
C GLY A 236 -12.91 -4.86 -7.93
N LYS A 237 -13.22 -5.21 -6.68
CA LYS A 237 -12.23 -5.63 -5.67
C LYS A 237 -12.09 -7.14 -5.61
N ILE A 238 -10.92 -7.62 -5.18
CA ILE A 238 -10.69 -9.04 -4.88
C ILE A 238 -11.44 -9.40 -3.60
N VAL A 239 -12.37 -10.35 -3.68
CA VAL A 239 -13.15 -10.90 -2.56
C VAL A 239 -12.78 -12.36 -2.24
N GLY A 240 -11.82 -12.92 -2.96
CA GLY A 240 -11.23 -14.22 -2.67
C GLY A 240 -10.12 -14.57 -3.66
N VAL A 241 -9.47 -15.70 -3.45
CA VAL A 241 -8.47 -16.27 -4.37
C VAL A 241 -9.02 -17.59 -4.88
N HIS A 242 -9.20 -17.74 -6.19
CA HIS A 242 -9.68 -18.99 -6.76
C HIS A 242 -8.63 -20.10 -6.55
N THR A 243 -9.06 -21.25 -6.06
CA THR A 243 -8.15 -22.35 -5.70
C THR A 243 -8.61 -23.70 -6.20
N ASN A 244 -9.93 -23.89 -6.39
CA ASN A 244 -10.48 -25.20 -6.67
C ASN A 244 -11.57 -25.12 -7.73
N GLY A 245 -11.34 -25.82 -8.85
CA GLY A 245 -12.43 -26.26 -9.71
C GLY A 245 -13.24 -27.34 -9.00
N GLY A 246 -14.53 -27.39 -9.25
CA GLY A 246 -15.43 -28.37 -8.63
C GLY A 246 -16.78 -28.53 -9.33
N CYS A 247 -16.97 -27.86 -10.47
CA CYS A 247 -18.16 -27.98 -11.29
C CYS A 247 -18.09 -29.14 -12.29
N THR A 248 -19.25 -29.70 -12.59
CA THR A 248 -19.45 -30.68 -13.67
C THR A 248 -20.76 -30.36 -14.41
N SER A 249 -21.03 -31.03 -15.53
CA SER A 249 -22.28 -30.88 -16.29
C SER A 249 -23.56 -31.26 -15.53
N ILE A 250 -23.44 -31.93 -14.37
CA ILE A 250 -24.56 -32.37 -13.53
C ILE A 250 -24.61 -31.65 -12.17
N GLY A 251 -23.75 -30.64 -11.95
CA GLY A 251 -23.70 -29.84 -10.73
C GLY A 251 -22.31 -29.73 -10.12
N GLY A 252 -22.22 -29.00 -9.01
CA GLY A 252 -20.97 -28.64 -8.34
C GLY A 252 -20.81 -27.12 -8.24
N ALA A 253 -19.68 -26.68 -7.69
CA ALA A 253 -19.33 -25.27 -7.62
C ALA A 253 -17.81 -25.13 -7.70
N ASN A 254 -17.37 -24.11 -8.42
CA ASN A 254 -15.98 -23.66 -8.29
C ASN A 254 -15.85 -22.86 -6.98
N SER A 255 -14.65 -22.82 -6.42
CA SER A 255 -14.43 -22.17 -5.13
C SER A 255 -13.07 -21.53 -5.00
N GLY A 256 -13.00 -20.60 -4.06
CA GLY A 256 -11.79 -19.90 -3.68
C GLY A 256 -11.76 -19.61 -2.18
N VAL A 257 -10.58 -19.38 -1.64
CA VAL A 257 -10.42 -18.93 -0.25
C VAL A 257 -10.97 -17.51 -0.15
N ARG A 258 -11.91 -17.27 0.76
CA ARG A 258 -12.59 -15.98 0.94
C ARG A 258 -11.65 -14.94 1.55
N ILE A 259 -11.83 -13.67 1.19
CA ILE A 259 -10.86 -12.63 1.53
C ILE A 259 -10.76 -12.37 3.03
N THR A 260 -11.86 -12.50 3.79
CA THR A 260 -11.80 -12.25 5.24
C THR A 260 -10.94 -13.28 5.97
N SER A 261 -11.01 -14.56 5.58
CA SER A 261 -10.14 -15.59 6.14
C SER A 261 -8.67 -15.30 5.84
N ILE A 262 -8.34 -14.85 4.62
CA ILE A 262 -6.96 -14.46 4.28
C ILE A 262 -6.53 -13.24 5.10
N LEU A 263 -7.40 -12.25 5.31
CA LEU A 263 -7.08 -11.05 6.09
C LEU A 263 -6.85 -11.32 7.58
N GLU A 264 -7.48 -12.34 8.14
CA GLU A 264 -7.21 -12.77 9.52
C GLU A 264 -5.77 -13.26 9.69
N GLU A 265 -5.24 -13.95 8.67
CA GLU A 265 -3.94 -14.60 8.71
C GLU A 265 -2.79 -13.77 8.11
N SER A 266 -3.09 -12.92 7.11
CA SER A 266 -2.10 -12.21 6.30
C SER A 266 -1.80 -10.81 6.81
N PRO A 267 -0.59 -10.52 7.35
CA PRO A 267 -0.15 -9.15 7.55
C PRO A 267 -0.08 -8.35 6.25
N ILE A 268 0.40 -8.95 5.15
CA ILE A 268 0.55 -8.23 3.89
C ILE A 268 -0.80 -7.78 3.33
N LEU A 269 -1.81 -8.66 3.31
CA LEU A 269 -3.12 -8.28 2.77
C LEU A 269 -3.79 -7.23 3.66
N ARG A 270 -3.62 -7.29 4.98
CA ARG A 270 -4.08 -6.22 5.88
C ARG A 270 -3.41 -4.89 5.57
N ASP A 271 -2.11 -4.89 5.34
CA ASP A 271 -1.38 -3.66 4.99
C ASP A 271 -1.89 -3.10 3.66
N VAL A 272 -1.97 -3.88 2.57
CA VAL A 272 -2.41 -3.36 1.26
C VAL A 272 -3.89 -2.95 1.21
N THR A 273 -4.72 -3.34 2.19
CA THR A 273 -6.10 -2.83 2.33
C THR A 273 -6.19 -1.45 3.00
N GLN A 274 -5.12 -1.01 3.66
CA GLN A 274 -5.03 0.35 4.16
C GLN A 274 -4.98 1.34 2.98
N ARG A 275 -5.35 2.59 3.24
CA ARG A 275 -5.44 3.62 2.21
C ARG A 275 -4.55 4.77 2.58
N LEU A 276 -3.83 5.29 1.59
CA LEU A 276 -3.20 6.60 1.70
C LEU A 276 -4.30 7.67 1.75
N VAL A 277 -4.26 8.56 2.74
CA VAL A 277 -5.21 9.66 2.87
C VAL A 277 -4.46 10.99 2.91
N VAL A 278 -4.97 11.99 2.17
CA VAL A 278 -4.46 13.37 2.23
C VAL A 278 -5.54 14.31 2.73
N PHE A 279 -5.17 15.16 3.68
CA PHE A 279 -6.01 16.20 4.25
C PHE A 279 -5.46 17.59 3.92
N ALA A 280 -6.34 18.54 3.67
CA ALA A 280 -5.98 19.95 3.51
C ALA A 280 -7.15 20.86 3.86
N LYS A 281 -6.87 22.13 4.21
CA LYS A 281 -7.90 23.12 4.51
C LYS A 281 -8.36 23.85 3.25
N GLY A 282 -9.66 23.95 3.03
CA GLY A 282 -10.27 24.73 1.95
C GLY A 282 -10.31 26.23 2.23
N SER A 283 -10.63 27.01 1.20
CA SER A 283 -10.94 28.44 1.31
C SER A 283 -12.21 28.73 2.13
N ASP A 284 -13.09 27.74 2.24
CA ASP A 284 -14.27 27.69 3.10
C ASP A 284 -13.95 27.42 4.58
N ASN A 285 -12.67 27.29 4.93
CA ASN A 285 -12.18 26.92 6.27
C ASN A 285 -12.57 25.51 6.75
N ALA A 286 -13.14 24.66 5.88
CA ALA A 286 -13.34 23.25 6.18
C ALA A 286 -12.03 22.46 5.95
N ILE A 287 -11.91 21.31 6.61
CA ILE A 287 -10.91 20.31 6.20
C ILE A 287 -11.54 19.41 5.14
N TRP A 288 -10.81 19.20 4.07
CA TRP A 288 -11.16 18.32 2.97
C TRP A 288 -10.20 17.13 2.95
N HIS A 289 -10.68 15.99 2.49
CA HIS A 289 -9.84 14.81 2.33
C HIS A 289 -10.04 14.11 0.99
N LYS A 290 -9.00 13.40 0.54
CA LYS A 290 -9.02 12.37 -0.50
C LYS A 290 -8.32 11.13 0.02
N PHE A 291 -8.73 9.96 -0.45
CA PHE A 291 -8.01 8.72 -0.22
C PHE A 291 -7.68 8.03 -1.54
N TYR A 292 -6.67 7.18 -1.52
CA TYR A 292 -6.26 6.35 -2.64
C TYR A 292 -6.57 4.88 -2.36
N ASP A 293 -7.37 4.26 -3.21
CA ASP A 293 -7.68 2.82 -3.22
C ASP A 293 -7.70 2.28 -4.66
N GLY A 294 -6.52 2.20 -5.28
CA GLY A 294 -6.39 1.88 -6.71
C GLY A 294 -6.75 3.04 -7.65
N GLY A 295 -7.33 4.10 -7.11
CA GLY A 295 -7.55 5.39 -7.73
C GLY A 295 -7.81 6.45 -6.65
N TRP A 296 -7.70 7.73 -7.00
CA TRP A 296 -8.00 8.81 -6.06
C TRP A 296 -9.50 9.08 -5.98
N SER A 297 -10.06 9.11 -4.77
CA SER A 297 -11.43 9.56 -4.53
C SER A 297 -11.65 11.02 -4.96
N SER A 298 -12.89 11.48 -5.06
CA SER A 298 -13.18 12.93 -5.12
C SER A 298 -12.85 13.60 -3.78
N TRP A 299 -12.57 14.90 -3.80
CA TRP A 299 -12.44 15.70 -2.56
C TRP A 299 -13.76 15.68 -1.80
N THR A 300 -13.72 15.26 -0.54
CA THR A 300 -14.88 15.24 0.35
C THR A 300 -14.64 16.16 1.54
N SER A 301 -15.60 17.05 1.81
CA SER A 301 -15.51 17.97 2.95
C SER A 301 -15.82 17.24 4.24
N LEU A 302 -14.99 17.45 5.26
CA LEU A 302 -15.26 17.06 6.64
C LEU A 302 -15.97 18.18 7.43
N GLY A 303 -16.23 19.32 6.79
CA GLY A 303 -16.76 20.53 7.40
C GLY A 303 -15.78 21.19 8.39
N GLY A 304 -16.34 21.98 9.30
CA GLY A 304 -15.59 22.72 10.32
C GLY A 304 -15.29 24.17 9.93
N SER A 305 -14.90 25.00 10.91
CA SER A 305 -14.41 26.37 10.73
C SER A 305 -13.00 26.48 11.33
N LEU A 306 -12.04 25.99 10.57
CA LEU A 306 -10.67 25.73 11.02
C LEU A 306 -9.71 26.75 10.39
N THR A 307 -8.57 26.96 11.04
CA THR A 307 -7.66 28.09 10.78
C THR A 307 -6.20 27.68 10.67
N SER A 308 -5.89 26.40 10.86
CA SER A 308 -4.54 25.84 10.69
C SER A 308 -4.52 24.75 9.62
N SER A 309 -3.32 24.39 9.16
CA SER A 309 -3.09 23.09 8.50
C SER A 309 -3.57 21.94 9.39
N PRO A 310 -4.11 20.85 8.81
CA PRO A 310 -4.47 19.66 9.58
C PRO A 310 -3.21 18.90 10.03
N SER A 311 -3.34 18.18 11.14
CA SER A 311 -2.44 17.09 11.55
C SER A 311 -3.26 15.82 11.65
N ALA A 312 -2.81 14.72 11.05
CA ALA A 312 -3.49 13.44 11.08
C ALA A 312 -2.59 12.35 11.66
N THR A 313 -3.18 11.40 12.39
CA THR A 313 -2.47 10.24 12.90
C THR A 313 -3.41 9.03 12.94
N LEU A 314 -2.85 7.83 12.84
CA LEU A 314 -3.58 6.57 12.87
C LEU A 314 -3.31 5.88 14.21
N THR A 315 -4.35 5.54 14.96
CA THR A 315 -4.17 4.71 16.17
C THR A 315 -3.80 3.28 15.79
N ARG A 316 -3.25 2.52 16.74
CA ARG A 316 -2.95 1.09 16.51
C ARG A 316 -4.17 0.23 16.18
N GLU A 317 -5.34 0.67 16.62
CA GLU A 317 -6.63 0.04 16.35
C GLU A 317 -7.19 0.40 14.97
N GLY A 318 -6.44 1.16 14.15
CA GLY A 318 -6.85 1.55 12.80
C GLY A 318 -7.75 2.79 12.75
N ARG A 319 -7.93 3.51 13.87
CA ARG A 319 -8.76 4.73 13.90
C ARG A 319 -7.97 5.94 13.42
N LEU A 320 -8.29 6.43 12.23
CA LEU A 320 -7.71 7.65 11.67
C LEU A 320 -8.29 8.88 12.38
N THR A 321 -7.44 9.71 12.97
CA THR A 321 -7.86 10.94 13.67
C THR A 321 -7.17 12.16 13.07
N VAL A 322 -7.96 13.18 12.73
CA VAL A 322 -7.48 14.48 12.22
C VAL A 322 -7.74 15.58 13.24
N PHE A 323 -6.78 16.49 13.37
CA PHE A 323 -6.78 17.62 14.28
C PHE A 323 -6.53 18.92 13.52
N ALA A 324 -7.18 20.00 13.95
CA ALA A 324 -6.90 21.34 13.44
C ALA A 324 -7.33 22.41 14.45
N LYS A 325 -6.76 23.60 14.36
CA LYS A 325 -7.13 24.73 15.23
C LYS A 325 -8.35 25.45 14.68
N GLY A 326 -9.36 25.71 15.51
CA GLY A 326 -10.55 26.50 15.17
C GLY A 326 -10.30 28.01 15.17
N SER A 327 -11.29 28.78 14.69
CA SER A 327 -11.33 30.25 14.81
C SER A 327 -11.51 30.74 16.26
N ASP A 328 -12.01 29.86 17.12
CA ASP A 328 -12.11 30.02 18.58
C ASP A 328 -10.78 29.75 19.31
N ASN A 329 -9.69 29.49 18.57
CA ASN A 329 -8.38 29.09 19.09
C ASN A 329 -8.39 27.78 19.90
N ALA A 330 -9.44 26.96 19.83
CA ALA A 330 -9.40 25.60 20.35
C ALA A 330 -8.77 24.64 19.34
N ILE A 331 -8.20 23.53 19.81
CA ILE A 331 -7.92 22.40 18.92
C ILE A 331 -9.19 21.56 18.80
N TRP A 332 -9.59 21.27 17.59
CA TRP A 332 -10.71 20.39 17.26
C TRP A 332 -10.19 19.09 16.68
N HIS A 333 -10.90 18.00 16.91
CA HIS A 333 -10.59 16.71 16.31
C HIS A 333 -11.82 16.05 15.71
N LYS A 334 -11.57 15.17 14.74
CA LYS A 334 -12.55 14.31 14.08
C LYS A 334 -11.87 12.97 13.80
N TYR A 335 -12.62 11.87 13.82
CA TYR A 335 -12.04 10.54 13.61
C TYR A 335 -12.91 9.68 12.69
N TYR A 336 -12.29 8.69 12.07
CA TYR A 336 -12.93 7.70 11.22
C TYR A 336 -12.90 6.32 11.88
N ASP A 337 -14.07 5.74 12.06
CA ASP A 337 -14.28 4.39 12.63
C ASP A 337 -15.51 3.76 11.96
N GLY A 338 -15.33 3.18 10.76
CA GLY A 338 -16.43 2.78 9.87
C GLY A 338 -17.25 3.94 9.27
N GLY A 339 -17.05 5.16 9.77
CA GLY A 339 -17.61 6.41 9.30
C GLY A 339 -16.96 7.59 10.03
N TRP A 340 -17.12 8.80 9.48
CA TRP A 340 -16.58 10.01 10.07
C TRP A 340 -17.45 10.51 11.23
N SER A 341 -16.86 10.74 12.40
CA SER A 341 -17.53 11.37 13.55
C SER A 341 -17.80 12.86 13.33
N GLY A 342 -18.51 13.53 14.25
CA GLY A 342 -18.59 15.00 14.29
C GLY A 342 -17.28 15.66 14.74
N TRP A 343 -17.08 16.94 14.40
CA TRP A 343 -15.98 17.72 15.00
C TRP A 343 -16.23 17.93 16.48
N THR A 344 -15.26 17.57 17.32
CA THR A 344 -15.32 17.73 18.78
C THR A 344 -14.18 18.63 19.24
N SER A 345 -14.48 19.62 20.07
CA SER A 345 -13.48 20.53 20.62
C SER A 345 -12.69 19.86 21.74
N LEU A 346 -11.37 20.00 21.71
CA LEU A 346 -10.47 19.63 22.81
C LEU A 346 -10.17 20.81 23.74
N GLY A 347 -10.71 22.00 23.44
CA GLY A 347 -10.50 23.24 24.19
C GLY A 347 -9.25 24.00 23.79
N GLY A 348 -9.02 25.12 24.49
CA GLY A 348 -7.89 26.04 24.31
C GLY A 348 -7.92 27.20 25.32
N PRO A 349 -7.18 28.30 25.11
CA PRO A 349 -6.71 28.82 23.81
C PRO A 349 -5.29 28.39 23.38
N LEU A 350 -5.15 28.01 22.11
CA LEU A 350 -3.90 27.62 21.44
C LEU A 350 -3.60 28.56 20.26
N ALA A 351 -2.34 28.64 19.84
CA ALA A 351 -1.81 29.60 18.88
C ALA A 351 -1.08 28.97 17.68
N SER A 352 -0.93 27.64 17.61
CA SER A 352 -0.29 26.94 16.48
C SER A 352 -1.19 25.86 15.89
N ALA A 353 -0.80 25.34 14.71
CA ALA A 353 -1.27 24.05 14.25
C ALA A 353 -0.93 22.95 15.29
N PRO A 354 -1.76 21.91 15.43
CA PRO A 354 -1.46 20.78 16.30
C PRO A 354 -0.40 19.87 15.68
N ALA A 355 0.31 19.13 16.53
CA ALA A 355 1.04 17.93 16.13
C ALA A 355 0.55 16.74 16.95
N ALA A 356 0.13 15.66 16.29
CA ALA A 356 -0.37 14.46 16.93
C ALA A 356 0.56 13.26 16.67
N THR A 357 0.66 12.38 17.66
CA THR A 357 1.40 11.11 17.54
C THR A 357 0.77 10.07 18.49
N VAL A 358 1.14 8.80 18.32
CA VAL A 358 0.63 7.68 19.12
C VAL A 358 1.80 7.03 19.83
N THR A 359 1.72 6.89 21.15
CA THR A 359 2.78 6.25 21.93
C THR A 359 2.88 4.75 21.65
N ARG A 360 3.96 4.13 22.12
CA ARG A 360 4.14 2.67 21.98
C ARG A 360 3.08 1.87 22.74
N GLU A 361 2.36 2.46 23.68
CA GLU A 361 1.25 1.82 24.39
C GLU A 361 -0.10 2.04 23.68
N GLY A 362 -0.11 2.72 22.52
CA GLY A 362 -1.33 3.02 21.75
C GLY A 362 -2.02 4.32 22.16
N ARG A 363 -1.41 5.12 23.05
CA ARG A 363 -2.01 6.36 23.54
C ARG A 363 -1.85 7.50 22.54
N LEU A 364 -2.98 8.00 22.02
CA LEU A 364 -3.02 9.17 21.16
C LEU A 364 -2.70 10.44 21.97
N THR A 365 -1.68 11.20 21.55
CA THR A 365 -1.24 12.44 22.19
C THR A 365 -1.17 13.57 21.17
N VAL A 366 -1.72 14.74 21.53
CA VAL A 366 -1.70 15.95 20.71
C VAL A 366 -0.98 17.08 21.44
N PHE A 367 -0.19 17.83 20.70
CA PHE A 367 0.59 18.98 21.16
C PHE A 367 0.20 20.22 20.39
N ALA A 368 0.17 21.37 21.05
CA ALA A 368 0.02 22.66 20.40
C ALA A 368 0.67 23.75 21.25
N ARG A 369 1.12 24.84 20.62
CA ARG A 369 1.62 26.00 21.34
C ARG A 369 0.46 26.85 21.86
N GLY A 370 0.50 27.26 23.12
CA GLY A 370 -0.46 28.18 23.73
C GLY A 370 -0.21 29.63 23.35
N THR A 371 -1.16 30.52 23.68
CA THR A 371 -0.99 31.98 23.52
C THR A 371 0.05 32.56 24.48
N ASP A 372 0.40 31.81 25.52
CA ASP A 372 1.47 32.07 26.48
C ASP A 372 2.87 31.65 25.98
N ASN A 373 2.97 31.20 24.73
CA ASN A 373 4.17 30.62 24.12
C ASN A 373 4.66 29.30 24.72
N ALA A 374 3.95 28.70 25.68
CA ALA A 374 4.28 27.36 26.16
C ALA A 374 3.79 26.29 25.17
N ILE A 375 4.43 25.12 25.13
CA ILE A 375 3.80 23.95 24.49
C ILE A 375 2.87 23.29 25.49
N TRP A 376 1.65 23.00 25.06
CA TRP A 376 0.65 22.28 25.82
C TRP A 376 0.41 20.92 25.17
N HIS A 377 0.07 19.92 25.97
CA HIS A 377 -0.28 18.59 25.48
C HIS A 377 -1.57 18.06 26.12
N LYS A 378 -2.22 17.16 25.39
CA LYS A 378 -3.42 16.43 25.79
C LYS A 378 -3.34 15.01 25.24
N TYR A 379 -3.90 14.02 25.94
CA TYR A 379 -3.87 12.63 25.50
C TYR A 379 -5.21 11.94 25.69
N TYR A 380 -5.41 10.82 24.98
CA TYR A 380 -6.61 9.99 25.05
C TYR A 380 -6.32 8.66 25.75
N ASP A 381 -7.01 8.38 26.85
CA ASP A 381 -6.90 7.13 27.62
C ASP A 381 -8.29 6.77 28.19
N GLY A 382 -9.11 6.09 27.40
CA GLY A 382 -10.55 5.90 27.67
C GLY A 382 -11.39 7.20 27.63
N GLY A 383 -10.73 8.34 27.52
CA GLY A 383 -11.28 9.68 27.44
C GLY A 383 -10.15 10.70 27.29
N TRP A 384 -10.49 11.93 26.90
CA TRP A 384 -9.51 12.99 26.74
C TRP A 384 -9.09 13.60 28.07
N SER A 385 -7.78 13.71 28.33
CA SER A 385 -7.22 14.39 29.50
C SER A 385 -7.53 15.90 29.52
N GLY A 386 -7.21 16.60 30.61
CA GLY A 386 -7.03 18.06 30.57
C GLY A 386 -5.84 18.48 29.69
N TRP A 387 -5.78 19.75 29.29
CA TRP A 387 -4.55 20.32 28.72
C TRP A 387 -3.53 20.54 29.83
N THR A 388 -2.31 20.04 29.64
CA THR A 388 -1.20 20.21 30.58
C THR A 388 -0.06 20.97 29.90
N SER A 389 0.44 22.02 30.56
CA SER A 389 1.56 22.80 30.03
C SER A 389 2.88 22.05 30.21
N LEU A 390 3.70 22.05 29.15
CA LEU A 390 5.08 21.60 29.15
C LEU A 390 6.07 22.76 29.32
N GLY A 391 5.57 24.00 29.39
CA GLY A 391 6.31 25.23 29.62
C GLY A 391 7.10 25.75 28.42
N GLY A 392 8.04 26.67 28.72
CA GLY A 392 8.96 27.36 27.81
C GLY A 392 8.43 28.70 27.27
N PRO A 393 9.28 29.54 26.67
CA PRO A 393 8.86 30.47 25.64
C PRO A 393 9.25 29.93 24.24
N LEU A 394 8.30 29.32 23.54
CA LEU A 394 8.45 28.74 22.20
C LEU A 394 7.75 29.60 21.15
N ALA A 395 8.19 29.50 19.90
CA ALA A 395 7.79 30.39 18.82
C ALA A 395 7.28 29.65 17.56
N SER A 396 7.22 28.32 17.55
CA SER A 396 6.82 27.51 16.39
C SER A 396 5.69 26.54 16.73
N ALA A 397 5.07 25.90 15.73
CA ALA A 397 4.31 24.68 15.99
C ALA A 397 5.27 23.58 16.49
N PRO A 398 4.80 22.65 17.34
CA PRO A 398 5.62 21.52 17.77
C PRO A 398 5.75 20.48 16.65
N ALA A 399 6.85 19.72 16.67
CA ALA A 399 6.96 18.42 16.00
C ALA A 399 7.10 17.34 17.08
N ALA A 400 6.37 16.23 16.97
CA ALA A 400 6.39 15.16 17.96
C ALA A 400 6.61 13.80 17.30
N THR A 401 7.41 12.95 17.94
CA THR A 401 7.66 11.58 17.49
C THR A 401 7.96 10.67 18.68
N VAL A 402 7.91 9.36 18.48
CA VAL A 402 8.11 8.35 19.51
C VAL A 402 9.22 7.42 19.06
N THR A 403 10.27 7.27 19.87
CA THR A 403 11.36 6.34 19.56
C THR A 403 10.90 4.88 19.62
N ARG A 404 11.67 3.97 19.03
CA ARG A 404 11.38 2.52 19.09
C ARG A 404 11.25 2.01 20.54
N GLU A 405 12.03 2.57 21.46
CA GLU A 405 11.97 2.26 22.89
C GLU A 405 10.76 2.88 23.63
N GLY A 406 9.88 3.61 22.92
CA GLY A 406 8.67 4.21 23.49
C GLY A 406 8.84 5.64 24.03
N ARG A 407 10.01 6.25 23.88
CA ARG A 407 10.27 7.61 24.37
C ARG A 407 9.62 8.66 23.47
N LEU A 408 8.53 9.27 23.96
CA LEU A 408 7.87 10.39 23.31
C LEU A 408 8.74 11.65 23.41
N THR A 409 9.08 12.26 22.28
CA THR A 409 9.91 13.46 22.20
C THR A 409 9.21 14.55 21.38
N VAL A 410 9.24 15.78 21.88
CA VAL A 410 8.66 16.97 21.26
C VAL A 410 9.77 17.97 20.99
N PHE A 411 9.74 18.58 19.81
CA PHE A 411 10.64 19.62 19.35
C PHE A 411 9.86 20.89 19.04
N ALA A 412 10.44 22.05 19.35
CA ALA A 412 9.91 23.33 18.94
C ALA A 412 11.05 24.35 18.83
N ARG A 413 10.86 25.39 18.03
CA ARG A 413 11.75 26.54 18.01
C ARG A 413 11.46 27.43 19.22
N GLY A 414 12.50 27.88 19.92
CA GLY A 414 12.42 28.89 20.98
C GLY A 414 12.26 30.30 20.43
N THR A 415 11.98 31.28 21.31
CA THR A 415 11.99 32.71 20.93
C THR A 415 13.40 33.23 20.59
N ASP A 416 14.43 32.48 20.96
CA ASP A 416 15.83 32.68 20.58
C ASP A 416 16.17 32.11 19.18
N ASN A 417 15.18 31.57 18.47
CA ASN A 417 15.30 30.86 17.20
C ASN A 417 16.08 29.53 17.25
N ALA A 418 16.52 29.07 18.42
CA ALA A 418 17.12 27.75 18.58
C ALA A 418 16.06 26.64 18.54
N ILE A 419 16.45 25.42 18.18
CA ILE A 419 15.57 24.26 18.38
C ILE A 419 15.73 23.76 19.81
N TRP A 420 14.61 23.56 20.48
CA TRP A 420 14.51 22.99 21.81
C TRP A 420 13.78 21.66 21.75
N HIS A 421 14.11 20.74 22.64
CA HIS A 421 13.39 19.48 22.77
C HIS A 421 13.07 19.15 24.22
N LYS A 422 12.02 18.33 24.39
CA LYS A 422 11.55 17.79 25.66
C LYS A 422 11.09 16.35 25.43
N TYR A 423 11.33 15.45 26.37
CA TYR A 423 10.93 14.05 26.22
C TYR A 423 10.26 13.50 27.49
N TYR A 424 9.51 12.43 27.32
CA TYR A 424 8.85 11.70 28.39
C TYR A 424 9.55 10.35 28.65
N ASP A 425 10.00 10.15 29.88
CA ASP A 425 10.62 8.92 30.37
C ASP A 425 10.25 8.72 31.86
N GLY A 426 9.09 8.12 32.13
CA GLY A 426 8.48 8.08 33.48
C GLY A 426 8.02 9.45 34.02
N GLY A 427 8.35 10.53 33.31
CA GLY A 427 8.02 11.92 33.59
C GLY A 427 8.59 12.82 32.49
N TRP A 428 8.15 14.07 32.45
CA TRP A 428 8.62 15.04 31.46
C TRP A 428 9.96 15.66 31.87
N SER A 429 10.95 15.66 30.97
CA SER A 429 12.23 16.34 31.16
C SER A 429 12.07 17.87 31.25
N SER A 430 13.11 18.61 31.62
CA SER A 430 13.19 20.05 31.30
C SER A 430 13.31 20.27 29.77
N TRP A 431 13.07 21.49 29.30
CA TRP A 431 13.40 21.87 27.92
C TRP A 431 14.92 21.94 27.76
N ILE A 432 15.45 21.27 26.74
CA ILE A 432 16.88 21.20 26.45
C ILE A 432 17.13 21.85 25.09
N SER A 433 18.00 22.85 25.05
CA SER A 433 18.38 23.51 23.80
C SER A 433 19.29 22.62 22.98
N LEU A 434 18.95 22.46 21.70
CA LEU A 434 19.84 21.92 20.68
C LEU A 434 20.57 23.03 19.92
N GLY A 435 20.41 24.30 20.31
CA GLY A 435 20.99 25.44 19.60
C GLY A 435 20.50 25.54 18.15
N GLY A 436 21.36 26.08 17.28
CA GLY A 436 21.00 26.41 15.90
C GLY A 436 20.19 27.70 15.81
N ALA A 437 19.77 28.05 14.60
CA ALA A 437 18.91 29.21 14.35
C ALA A 437 17.99 28.91 13.15
N THR A 438 16.68 28.94 13.37
CA THR A 438 15.69 28.68 12.31
C THR A 438 14.52 29.67 12.38
N THR A 439 13.89 29.91 11.22
CA THR A 439 12.65 30.70 11.13
C THR A 439 11.39 29.84 10.97
N HIS A 440 11.53 28.52 10.86
CA HIS A 440 10.46 27.57 10.54
C HIS A 440 10.30 26.51 11.63
N ASP A 441 9.19 25.77 11.57
CA ASP A 441 8.96 24.60 12.42
C ASP A 441 9.98 23.49 12.07
N PRO A 442 10.49 22.71 13.05
CA PRO A 442 11.34 21.55 12.79
C PRO A 442 10.52 20.37 12.25
N ALA A 443 11.18 19.40 11.61
CA ALA A 443 10.62 18.07 11.35
C ALA A 443 11.41 17.02 12.11
N ALA A 444 10.73 16.05 12.73
CA ALA A 444 11.35 14.99 13.50
C ALA A 444 10.87 13.62 13.01
N VAL A 445 11.77 12.65 12.96
CA VAL A 445 11.50 11.29 12.51
C VAL A 445 12.40 10.30 13.23
N VAL A 446 12.00 9.04 13.28
CA VAL A 446 12.79 7.93 13.82
C VAL A 446 13.13 6.99 12.68
N THR A 447 14.40 6.70 12.49
CA THR A 447 14.88 5.79 11.44
C THR A 447 14.52 4.33 11.75
N ALA A 448 14.65 3.44 10.77
CA ALA A 448 14.35 2.02 10.96
C ALA A 448 15.21 1.35 12.04
N GLU A 449 16.47 1.81 12.18
CA GLU A 449 17.39 1.42 13.25
C GLU A 449 17.11 2.09 14.61
N GLY A 450 16.02 2.88 14.72
CA GLY A 450 15.56 3.47 15.97
C GLY A 450 16.20 4.80 16.32
N ARG A 451 16.95 5.42 15.40
CA ARG A 451 17.65 6.69 15.64
C ARG A 451 16.69 7.87 15.51
N LEU A 452 16.64 8.73 16.53
CA LEU A 452 15.87 9.97 16.48
C LEU A 452 16.64 11.03 15.69
N VAL A 453 16.00 11.62 14.69
CA VAL A 453 16.58 12.65 13.82
C VAL A 453 15.66 13.87 13.80
N VAL A 454 16.24 15.07 13.93
CA VAL A 454 15.54 16.34 13.77
C VAL A 454 16.17 17.14 12.64
N PHE A 455 15.32 17.65 11.75
CA PHE A 455 15.66 18.52 10.63
C PHE A 455 15.15 19.92 10.88
N ALA A 456 15.92 20.91 10.45
CA ALA A 456 15.52 22.31 10.49
C ALA A 456 16.09 23.07 9.29
N ARG A 457 15.48 24.21 8.97
CA ARG A 457 16.04 25.19 8.03
C ARG A 457 16.97 26.14 8.77
N SER A 458 18.23 26.28 8.38
CA SER A 458 19.13 27.27 8.97
C SER A 458 18.72 28.71 8.62
N SER A 459 19.32 29.69 9.29
CA SER A 459 19.19 31.11 8.95
C SER A 459 19.73 31.45 7.55
N SER A 460 20.72 30.70 7.06
CA SER A 460 21.23 30.80 5.68
C SER A 460 20.34 30.12 4.64
N GLY A 461 19.28 29.42 5.08
CA GLY A 461 18.36 28.71 4.19
C GLY A 461 18.81 27.31 3.80
N GLU A 462 19.82 26.75 4.47
CA GLU A 462 20.24 25.36 4.27
C GLU A 462 19.34 24.40 5.05
N LEU A 463 19.25 23.15 4.59
CA LEU A 463 18.74 22.07 5.42
C LEU A 463 19.85 21.62 6.38
N VAL A 464 19.56 21.60 7.68
CA VAL A 464 20.46 21.10 8.71
C VAL A 464 19.77 19.99 9.51
N HIS A 465 20.54 19.05 10.05
CA HIS A 465 20.00 18.00 10.91
C HIS A 465 20.88 17.67 12.12
N ARG A 466 20.26 17.13 13.18
CA ARG A 466 20.92 16.44 14.29
C ARG A 466 20.30 15.06 14.46
N TYR A 467 21.09 14.11 14.96
CA TYR A 467 20.59 12.80 15.35
C TYR A 467 21.03 12.43 16.77
N TYR A 468 20.28 11.55 17.41
CA TYR A 468 20.55 11.05 18.75
C TYR A 468 21.13 9.63 18.71
N ASP A 469 22.33 9.44 19.24
CA ASP A 469 23.01 8.15 19.37
C ASP A 469 23.81 8.12 20.68
N GLY A 470 23.15 7.78 21.80
CA GLY A 470 23.69 7.96 23.16
C GLY A 470 23.86 9.43 23.60
N GLY A 471 23.85 10.37 22.65
CA GLY A 471 23.86 11.81 22.81
C GLY A 471 23.52 12.50 21.49
N TRP A 472 23.27 13.80 21.52
CA TRP A 472 22.98 14.56 20.30
C TRP A 472 24.27 14.88 19.53
N SER A 473 24.33 14.50 18.25
CA SER A 473 25.39 14.93 17.30
C SER A 473 25.47 16.46 17.23
N SER A 474 26.53 17.07 16.68
CA SER A 474 26.47 18.49 16.27
C SER A 474 25.44 18.70 15.15
N TRP A 475 25.08 19.97 14.85
CA TRP A 475 24.31 20.30 13.65
C TRP A 475 25.15 20.00 12.41
N ILE A 476 24.61 19.21 11.50
CA ILE A 476 25.24 18.83 10.23
C ILE A 476 24.46 19.51 9.11
N SER A 477 25.14 20.29 8.28
CA SER A 477 24.53 20.88 7.08
C SER A 477 24.44 19.85 5.97
N LEU A 478 23.26 19.79 5.35
CA LEU A 478 22.98 19.05 4.13
C LEU A 478 22.97 19.97 2.90
N GLY A 479 23.34 21.24 3.09
CA GLY A 479 23.35 22.29 2.08
C GLY A 479 21.95 22.61 1.54
N GLY A 480 21.93 23.16 0.32
CA GLY A 480 20.71 23.56 -0.39
C GLY A 480 20.19 24.94 0.00
N ALA A 481 19.25 25.46 -0.79
CA ALA A 481 18.58 26.73 -0.54
C ALA A 481 17.06 26.49 -0.44
N ILE A 482 16.61 26.06 0.73
CA ILE A 482 15.20 25.77 1.00
C ILE A 482 14.46 27.03 1.44
N ALA A 483 13.16 27.09 1.15
CA ALA A 483 12.25 28.22 1.40
C ALA A 483 10.95 27.79 2.11
N SER A 484 10.95 26.60 2.71
CA SER A 484 9.89 26.09 3.59
C SER A 484 10.51 25.35 4.78
N GLY A 485 9.67 24.92 5.73
CA GLY A 485 10.03 23.86 6.66
C GLY A 485 10.27 22.54 5.92
N PRO A 486 11.08 21.62 6.47
CA PRO A 486 11.27 20.29 5.91
C PRO A 486 10.08 19.36 6.21
N SER A 487 9.88 18.34 5.37
CA SER A 487 9.03 17.18 5.68
C SER A 487 9.91 15.93 5.56
N ALA A 488 9.94 15.09 6.60
CA ALA A 488 10.78 13.91 6.65
C ALA A 488 9.93 12.66 6.86
N VAL A 489 10.29 11.58 6.18
CA VAL A 489 9.57 10.29 6.25
C VAL A 489 10.56 9.15 6.04
N VAL A 490 10.27 7.99 6.64
CA VAL A 490 11.06 6.77 6.52
C VAL A 490 10.19 5.71 5.88
N THR A 491 10.67 5.09 4.82
CA THR A 491 9.97 4.00 4.13
C THR A 491 10.08 2.68 4.92
N ALA A 492 9.28 1.68 4.56
CA ALA A 492 9.26 0.38 5.25
C ALA A 492 10.62 -0.35 5.13
N GLU A 493 11.32 -0.17 4.01
CA GLU A 493 12.68 -0.66 3.79
C GLU A 493 13.77 0.16 4.51
N GLY A 494 13.39 1.19 5.27
CA GLY A 494 14.26 1.95 6.14
C GLY A 494 14.94 3.16 5.51
N ARG A 495 14.60 3.52 4.26
CA ARG A 495 15.15 4.70 3.59
C ARG A 495 14.53 5.96 4.15
N LEU A 496 15.36 6.79 4.79
CA LEU A 496 14.99 8.13 5.25
C LEU A 496 15.02 9.12 4.08
N THR A 497 13.91 9.79 3.81
CA THR A 497 13.82 10.86 2.81
C THR A 497 13.31 12.17 3.43
N VAL A 498 13.92 13.28 3.03
CA VAL A 498 13.52 14.63 3.44
C VAL A 498 13.21 15.47 2.21
N PHE A 499 12.08 16.17 2.26
CA PHE A 499 11.57 17.07 1.23
C PHE A 499 11.53 18.50 1.75
N ALA A 500 11.74 19.45 0.86
CA ALA A 500 11.50 20.86 1.14
C ALA A 500 11.19 21.60 -0.17
N ARG A 501 10.49 22.71 -0.06
CA ARG A 501 10.38 23.65 -1.18
C ARG A 501 11.68 24.46 -1.28
N GLY A 502 12.23 24.57 -2.48
CA GLY A 502 13.40 25.40 -2.78
C GLY A 502 13.05 26.89 -2.93
N ALA A 503 14.06 27.75 -2.96
CA ALA A 503 13.91 29.18 -3.26
C ALA A 503 13.34 29.45 -4.67
N ASP A 504 13.46 28.47 -5.57
CA ASP A 504 12.88 28.44 -6.92
C ASP A 504 11.41 27.97 -6.96
N ASN A 505 10.81 27.72 -5.79
CA ASN A 505 9.48 27.15 -5.60
C ASN A 505 9.30 25.69 -6.07
N ALA A 506 10.35 25.00 -6.52
CA ALA A 506 10.29 23.57 -6.80
C ALA A 506 10.32 22.76 -5.51
N ILE A 507 9.82 21.52 -5.52
CA ILE A 507 10.10 20.58 -4.44
C ILE A 507 11.43 19.89 -4.71
N TRP A 508 12.27 19.86 -3.68
CA TRP A 508 13.55 19.19 -3.69
C TRP A 508 13.57 18.11 -2.61
N HIS A 509 14.30 17.03 -2.85
CA HIS A 509 14.49 16.00 -1.83
C HIS A 509 15.94 15.51 -1.73
N LYS A 510 16.25 14.95 -0.56
CA LYS A 510 17.43 14.12 -0.30
C LYS A 510 16.98 12.83 0.37
N TYR A 511 17.72 11.76 0.17
CA TYR A 511 17.52 10.51 0.90
C TYR A 511 18.83 10.00 1.49
N TYR A 512 18.72 9.16 2.52
CA TYR A 512 19.84 8.49 3.17
C TYR A 512 19.81 6.99 2.85
N ASP A 513 20.92 6.49 2.31
CA ASP A 513 21.14 5.07 1.99
C ASP A 513 22.64 4.76 2.17
N GLY A 514 23.06 4.52 3.41
CA GLY A 514 24.48 4.45 3.81
C GLY A 514 25.23 5.80 3.75
N GLY A 515 24.66 6.79 3.08
CA GLY A 515 25.11 8.18 2.99
C GLY A 515 24.00 9.07 2.43
N TRP A 516 24.13 10.39 2.57
CA TRP A 516 23.16 11.34 2.02
C TRP A 516 23.37 11.50 0.51
N SER A 517 22.28 11.41 -0.25
CA SER A 517 22.26 11.73 -1.69
C SER A 517 22.62 13.20 -1.97
N GLY A 518 22.87 13.55 -3.23
CA GLY A 518 22.77 14.95 -3.69
C GLY A 518 21.33 15.48 -3.57
N TRP A 519 21.15 16.80 -3.72
CA TRP A 519 19.82 17.39 -3.86
C TRP A 519 19.23 17.03 -5.21
N ILE A 520 18.03 16.46 -5.22
CA ILE A 520 17.31 16.05 -6.42
C ILE A 520 16.06 16.92 -6.55
N SER A 521 15.94 17.64 -7.66
CA SER A 521 14.74 18.43 -7.96
C SER A 521 13.64 17.52 -8.42
N LEU A 522 12.45 17.68 -7.85
CA LEU A 522 11.21 17.10 -8.34
C LEU A 522 10.44 18.07 -9.25
N GLY A 523 10.97 19.28 -9.46
CA GLY A 523 10.37 20.36 -10.22
C GLY A 523 9.09 20.90 -9.57
N GLY A 524 8.25 21.54 -10.39
CA GLY A 524 6.98 22.14 -9.98
C GLY A 524 7.12 23.59 -9.51
N ALA A 525 5.98 24.26 -9.32
CA ALA A 525 5.87 25.61 -8.78
C ALA A 525 4.90 25.60 -7.60
N MET A 526 5.45 25.40 -6.40
CA MET A 526 4.69 25.15 -5.18
C MET A 526 4.72 26.35 -4.23
N VAL A 527 3.68 26.49 -3.42
CA VAL A 527 3.52 27.68 -2.56
C VAL A 527 3.74 27.39 -1.07
N ASP A 528 3.62 26.13 -0.65
CA ASP A 528 3.66 25.71 0.75
C ASP A 528 4.77 24.70 1.05
N GLN A 529 4.94 24.39 2.35
CA GLN A 529 5.69 23.22 2.81
C GLN A 529 5.04 21.93 2.26
N PRO A 530 5.85 20.99 1.73
CA PRO A 530 5.34 19.71 1.27
C PRO A 530 4.88 18.85 2.45
N GLY A 531 3.89 18.00 2.22
CA GLY A 531 3.56 16.85 3.07
C GLY A 531 4.13 15.58 2.44
N SER A 532 4.57 14.62 3.25
CA SER A 532 5.07 13.33 2.75
C SER A 532 4.46 12.18 3.53
N ALA A 533 4.18 11.08 2.84
CA ALA A 533 3.65 9.86 3.41
C ALA A 533 4.29 8.65 2.73
N VAL A 534 4.12 7.49 3.35
CA VAL A 534 4.48 6.20 2.77
C VAL A 534 3.20 5.40 2.67
N THR A 535 2.89 4.92 1.47
CA THR A 535 1.71 4.08 1.27
C THR A 535 1.91 2.76 2.01
N PRO A 536 0.84 2.02 2.31
CA PRO A 536 0.95 0.74 3.02
C PRO A 536 1.86 -0.28 2.31
N GLU A 537 1.92 -0.22 0.98
CA GLU A 537 2.82 -1.02 0.15
C GLU A 537 4.27 -0.51 0.08
N GLY A 538 4.64 0.47 0.91
CA GLY A 538 6.01 0.97 1.08
C GLY A 538 6.41 2.10 0.11
N ARG A 539 5.49 2.60 -0.72
CA ARG A 539 5.82 3.63 -1.71
C ARG A 539 5.83 5.02 -1.09
N LEU A 540 6.90 5.75 -1.40
CA LEU A 540 7.06 7.13 -1.00
C LEU A 540 6.19 8.07 -1.84
N VAL A 541 5.43 8.93 -1.17
CA VAL A 541 4.56 9.94 -1.80
C VAL A 541 4.84 11.32 -1.20
N VAL A 542 4.92 12.33 -2.06
CA VAL A 542 5.00 13.74 -1.66
C VAL A 542 3.83 14.50 -2.23
N PHE A 543 3.23 15.35 -1.39
CA PHE A 543 2.14 16.25 -1.72
C PHE A 543 2.61 17.68 -1.57
N ALA A 544 2.19 18.56 -2.48
CA ALA A 544 2.45 19.99 -2.37
C ALA A 544 1.29 20.78 -2.97
N ARG A 545 1.06 21.99 -2.45
CA ARG A 545 0.07 22.90 -3.01
C ARG A 545 0.71 23.72 -4.14
N GLY A 546 0.07 23.70 -5.31
CA GLY A 546 0.48 24.48 -6.47
C GLY A 546 0.04 25.95 -6.39
N THR A 547 0.51 26.76 -7.33
CA THR A 547 0.09 28.17 -7.50
C THR A 547 -1.39 28.31 -7.89
N ASP A 548 -1.99 27.23 -8.41
CA ASP A 548 -3.41 27.10 -8.72
C ASP A 548 -4.28 26.74 -7.50
N ASN A 549 -3.68 26.62 -6.31
CA ASN A 549 -4.30 26.17 -5.07
C ASN A 549 -4.78 24.71 -5.06
N ALA A 550 -4.48 23.93 -6.11
CA ALA A 550 -4.70 22.49 -6.10
C ALA A 550 -3.61 21.78 -5.30
N ILE A 551 -3.92 20.61 -4.76
CA ILE A 551 -2.87 19.71 -4.26
C ILE A 551 -2.38 18.87 -5.42
N TRP A 552 -1.07 18.85 -5.57
CA TRP A 552 -0.35 18.02 -6.52
C TRP A 552 0.41 16.94 -5.76
N HIS A 553 0.60 15.78 -6.37
CA HIS A 553 1.42 14.73 -5.78
C HIS A 553 2.40 14.13 -6.78
N LYS A 554 3.48 13.56 -6.24
CA LYS A 554 4.39 12.64 -6.93
C LYS A 554 4.58 11.41 -6.06
N TYR A 555 4.86 10.28 -6.70
CA TYR A 555 5.21 9.05 -6.02
C TYR A 555 6.46 8.43 -6.61
N TYR A 556 7.17 7.63 -5.82
CA TYR A 556 8.39 6.94 -6.23
C TYR A 556 8.14 5.46 -6.49
N ASP A 557 8.36 4.99 -7.71
CA ASP A 557 8.27 3.59 -8.10
C ASP A 557 9.38 3.23 -9.11
N GLY A 558 10.58 2.89 -8.62
CA GLY A 558 11.80 2.77 -9.43
C GLY A 558 12.32 4.10 -10.01
N GLY A 559 11.46 5.12 -10.05
CA GLY A 559 11.72 6.50 -10.40
C GLY A 559 10.55 7.39 -9.95
N TRP A 560 10.72 8.70 -10.00
CA TRP A 560 9.65 9.64 -9.64
C TRP A 560 8.65 9.82 -10.79
N SER A 561 7.35 9.73 -10.48
CA SER A 561 6.27 10.07 -11.41
C SER A 561 6.34 11.53 -11.88
N SER A 562 5.60 11.91 -12.92
CA SER A 562 5.26 13.33 -13.17
C SER A 562 4.41 13.88 -12.02
N TRP A 563 4.30 15.22 -11.93
CA TRP A 563 3.35 15.85 -11.01
C TRP A 563 1.92 15.57 -11.47
N ILE A 564 1.10 15.00 -10.60
CA ILE A 564 -0.30 14.67 -10.86
C ILE A 564 -1.17 15.58 -9.99
N SER A 565 -2.09 16.32 -10.60
CA SER A 565 -3.03 17.18 -9.86
C SER A 565 -4.12 16.33 -9.23
N LEU A 566 -4.37 16.54 -7.95
CA LEU A 566 -5.54 16.04 -7.23
C LEU A 566 -6.72 17.02 -7.27
N GLY A 567 -6.53 18.19 -7.91
CA GLY A 567 -7.48 19.29 -7.92
C GLY A 567 -7.67 19.94 -6.54
N GLY A 568 -8.81 20.61 -6.38
CA GLY A 568 -9.21 21.30 -5.15
C GLY A 568 -8.82 22.79 -5.12
N ALA A 569 -9.48 23.55 -4.24
CA ALA A 569 -9.18 24.95 -3.96
C ALA A 569 -8.76 25.09 -2.48
N LEU A 570 -7.51 24.72 -2.20
CA LEU A 570 -7.01 24.50 -0.86
C LEU A 570 -6.05 25.63 -0.45
N THR A 571 -5.90 25.84 0.85
CA THR A 571 -5.25 27.03 1.45
C THR A 571 -4.29 26.70 2.58
N SER A 572 -3.89 25.43 2.70
CA SER A 572 -2.91 24.97 3.67
C SER A 572 -1.95 23.96 3.07
N SER A 573 -0.84 23.71 3.76
CA SER A 573 -0.02 22.53 3.52
C SER A 573 -0.87 21.25 3.63
N PRO A 574 -0.63 20.26 2.75
CA PRO A 574 -1.27 18.95 2.83
C PRO A 574 -0.67 18.11 3.95
N ALA A 575 -1.51 17.34 4.64
CA ALA A 575 -1.09 16.29 5.57
C ALA A 575 -1.45 14.93 4.98
N GLY A 576 -0.45 14.17 4.55
CA GLY A 576 -0.60 12.80 4.08
C GLY A 576 -0.34 11.80 5.21
N ILE A 577 -1.09 10.70 5.25
CA ILE A 577 -0.90 9.58 6.17
C ILE A 577 -1.26 8.25 5.54
#